data_AF-A0A6J5DFT9-F1
#
_entry.id   AF-A0A6J5DFT9-F1
#
_cell.length_a   1.000
_cell.length_b   1.000
_cell.length_c   1.000
_cell.angle_alpha   90.00
_cell.angle_beta   90.00
_cell.angle_gamma   90.00
#
_symmetry.space_group_name_H-M   'P 1'
#
loop_
_entity.id
_entity.type
_entity.pdbx_description
1 polymer ?
#
loop_
_entity_poly.entity_id
_entity_poly.type
_entity_poly.pdbx_seq_one_letter_code
_entity_poly.pdbx_strand_id
1 'polypeptide(L)'
;MPIIKDHPTFSRLQQLCGMVANWTQHDSDPYGKNVKYCDWLEFKVAGFIDFVSALSSGNGDSEYYFVDVRAMARPKLVLTAGDFPAIKLHCHINQRDYLRELDCLVNFLEGVEYTMGYTNEYAIFPLSMNWHIYGLYDIELARIQSRAPFPAAPFPHEYIPADEAHRLIRLLD
;
A
#
# COMPACT_ATOMS: atom_id res chain seq x y z
N MET A 1 -5.85 12.46 -13.74
CA MET A 1 -5.02 12.24 -12.54
C MET A 1 -5.58 11.04 -11.81
N PRO A 2 -4.74 10.05 -11.47
CA PRO A 2 -5.12 8.88 -10.67
C PRO A 2 -5.46 9.22 -9.23
N ILE A 3 -5.16 10.44 -8.80
CA ILE A 3 -5.49 10.95 -7.47
C ILE A 3 -7.00 10.89 -7.21
N ILE A 4 -7.41 10.28 -6.08
CA ILE A 4 -8.81 10.16 -5.67
C ILE A 4 -9.35 11.51 -5.19
N LYS A 5 -10.47 11.96 -5.75
CA LYS A 5 -11.07 13.27 -5.45
C LYS A 5 -12.51 13.22 -4.97
N ASP A 6 -13.14 12.04 -5.01
CA ASP A 6 -14.53 11.88 -4.61
C ASP A 6 -14.63 11.44 -3.14
N HIS A 7 -15.55 12.08 -2.42
CA HIS A 7 -15.78 11.81 -1.00
C HIS A 7 -16.17 10.35 -0.70
N PRO A 8 -17.03 9.67 -1.50
CA PRO A 8 -17.40 8.28 -1.21
C PRO A 8 -16.20 7.32 -1.22
N THR A 9 -15.35 7.39 -2.26
CA THR A 9 -14.14 6.56 -2.33
C THR A 9 -13.19 6.93 -1.21
N PHE A 10 -12.98 8.21 -0.93
CA PHE A 10 -12.15 8.65 0.19
C PHE A 10 -12.61 8.06 1.53
N SER A 11 -13.88 8.18 1.88
CA SER A 11 -14.42 7.64 3.12
C SER A 11 -14.26 6.12 3.20
N ARG A 12 -14.42 5.42 2.07
CA ARG A 12 -14.21 3.97 2.02
C ARG A 12 -12.75 3.61 2.26
N LEU A 13 -11.81 4.30 1.62
CA LEU A 13 -10.38 4.10 1.84
C LEU A 13 -10.00 4.38 3.30
N GLN A 14 -10.61 5.38 3.94
CA GLN A 14 -10.32 5.73 5.33
C GLN A 14 -10.70 4.61 6.28
N GLN A 15 -11.89 4.04 6.08
CA GLN A 15 -12.36 2.89 6.82
C GLN A 15 -11.42 1.69 6.64
N LEU A 16 -11.03 1.38 5.40
CA LEU A 16 -10.15 0.25 5.09
C LEU A 16 -8.74 0.44 5.67
N CYS A 17 -8.20 1.67 5.63
CA CYS A 17 -6.93 1.99 6.28
C CYS A 17 -6.99 1.73 7.79
N GLY A 18 -8.08 2.13 8.46
CA GLY A 18 -8.28 1.82 9.88
C GLY A 18 -8.35 0.32 10.20
N MET A 19 -8.71 -0.51 9.23
CA MET A 19 -8.67 -1.97 9.37
C MET A 19 -7.26 -2.53 9.15
N VAL A 20 -6.53 -1.98 8.16
CA VAL A 20 -5.20 -2.46 7.74
C VAL A 20 -4.09 -1.97 8.67
N ALA A 21 -4.23 -0.77 9.24
CA ALA A 21 -3.21 -0.13 10.08
C ALA A 21 -2.96 -0.83 11.42
N ASN A 22 -3.81 -1.79 11.78
CA ASN A 22 -3.61 -2.60 12.98
C ASN A 22 -2.51 -3.64 12.68
N TRP A 23 -1.34 -3.43 13.28
CA TRP A 23 -0.21 -4.34 13.15
C TRP A 23 -0.23 -5.36 14.28
N THR A 24 -1.15 -6.32 14.26
CA THR A 24 -1.14 -7.45 15.21
C THR A 24 -0.79 -8.76 14.52
N GLN A 25 -0.26 -9.71 15.29
CA GLN A 25 -0.01 -11.08 14.80
C GLN A 25 -1.29 -11.82 14.39
N HIS A 26 -2.45 -11.40 14.92
CA HIS A 26 -3.73 -12.07 14.67
C HIS A 26 -4.43 -11.57 13.39
N ASP A 27 -4.00 -10.44 12.83
CA ASP A 27 -4.58 -9.88 11.61
C ASP A 27 -4.30 -10.73 10.35
N SER A 28 -3.41 -11.72 10.45
CA SER A 28 -3.15 -12.69 9.38
C SER A 28 -4.16 -13.83 9.29
N ASP A 29 -4.94 -14.11 10.35
CA ASP A 29 -5.81 -15.29 10.43
C ASP A 29 -6.77 -15.41 9.23
N PRO A 30 -7.41 -14.33 8.72
CA PRO A 30 -8.32 -14.42 7.57
C PRO A 30 -7.64 -14.78 6.24
N TYR A 31 -6.31 -14.64 6.14
CA TYR A 31 -5.53 -14.88 4.92
C TYR A 31 -4.76 -16.21 4.97
N GLY A 32 -4.90 -16.95 6.08
CA GLY A 32 -4.28 -18.26 6.26
C GLY A 32 -2.75 -18.19 6.14
N LYS A 33 -2.18 -19.05 5.29
CA LYS A 33 -0.72 -19.17 5.10
C LYS A 33 -0.14 -18.20 4.07
N ASN A 34 -0.97 -17.42 3.40
CA ASN A 34 -0.57 -16.52 2.32
C ASN A 34 -0.16 -15.16 2.87
N VAL A 35 0.87 -15.19 3.71
CA VAL A 35 1.49 -14.02 4.33
C VAL A 35 2.97 -14.01 4.00
N LYS A 36 3.45 -12.87 3.54
CA LYS A 36 4.88 -12.61 3.29
C LYS A 36 5.28 -11.28 3.88
N TYR A 37 6.57 -11.16 4.16
CA TYR A 37 7.18 -9.95 4.68
C TYR A 37 8.29 -9.51 3.73
N CYS A 38 8.48 -8.21 3.61
CA CYS A 38 9.51 -7.64 2.75
C CYS A 38 9.96 -6.30 3.31
N ASP A 39 11.05 -5.76 2.75
CA ASP A 39 11.46 -4.40 3.06
C ASP A 39 10.32 -3.43 2.71
N TRP A 40 10.12 -2.41 3.54
CA TRP A 40 9.06 -1.45 3.30
C TRP A 40 9.29 -0.62 2.03
N LEU A 41 10.52 -0.47 1.52
CA LEU A 41 10.82 0.28 0.29
C LEU A 41 10.59 -0.53 -0.99
N GLU A 42 10.19 -1.79 -0.90
CA GLU A 42 9.96 -2.63 -2.09
C GLU A 42 8.96 -2.03 -3.06
N PHE A 43 8.01 -1.22 -2.58
CA PHE A 43 7.06 -0.54 -3.45
C PHE A 43 7.73 0.43 -4.45
N LYS A 44 8.99 0.84 -4.22
CA LYS A 44 9.74 1.72 -5.14
C LYS A 44 10.69 0.95 -6.07
N VAL A 45 10.72 -0.37 -6.00
CA VAL A 45 11.66 -1.21 -6.74
C VAL A 45 11.05 -1.68 -8.07
N ALA A 46 11.89 -1.80 -9.09
CA ALA A 46 11.50 -2.39 -10.37
C ALA A 46 10.96 -3.82 -10.21
N GLY A 47 9.89 -4.16 -10.93
CA GLY A 47 9.22 -5.47 -10.84
C GLY A 47 8.14 -5.56 -9.74
N PHE A 48 8.10 -4.63 -8.78
CA PHE A 48 7.08 -4.64 -7.72
C PHE A 48 5.68 -4.53 -8.32
N ILE A 49 5.52 -3.62 -9.29
CA ILE A 49 4.22 -3.38 -9.91
C ILE A 49 3.72 -4.56 -10.74
N ASP A 50 4.64 -5.33 -11.34
CA ASP A 50 4.29 -6.52 -12.12
C ASP A 50 3.77 -7.61 -11.19
N PHE A 51 4.42 -7.78 -10.02
CA PHE A 51 3.93 -8.64 -8.96
C PHE A 51 2.54 -8.20 -8.46
N VAL A 52 2.36 -6.91 -8.12
CA VAL A 52 1.07 -6.39 -7.62
C VAL A 52 -0.04 -6.53 -8.66
N SER A 53 0.27 -6.32 -9.94
CA SER A 53 -0.68 -6.48 -11.04
C SER A 53 -1.10 -7.94 -11.22
N ALA A 54 -0.16 -8.87 -11.13
CA ALA A 54 -0.44 -10.30 -11.14
C ALA A 54 -1.23 -10.75 -9.91
N LEU A 55 -0.90 -10.22 -8.72
CA LEU A 55 -1.62 -10.47 -7.47
C LEU A 55 -3.07 -10.00 -7.56
N SER A 56 -3.29 -8.79 -8.09
CA SER A 56 -4.62 -8.22 -8.30
C SER A 56 -5.44 -9.08 -9.26
N SER A 57 -4.85 -9.43 -10.41
CA SER A 57 -5.50 -10.26 -11.42
C SER A 57 -5.88 -11.64 -10.86
N GLY A 58 -5.00 -12.25 -10.06
CA GLY A 58 -5.24 -13.54 -9.39
C GLY A 58 -6.34 -13.50 -8.33
N ASN A 59 -6.63 -12.32 -7.77
CA ASN A 59 -7.72 -12.10 -6.81
C ASN A 59 -9.00 -11.53 -7.46
N GLY A 60 -9.01 -11.33 -8.78
CA GLY A 60 -10.17 -10.82 -9.54
C GLY A 60 -10.37 -9.30 -9.46
N ASP A 61 -9.34 -8.55 -9.07
CA ASP A 61 -9.38 -7.09 -8.98
C ASP A 61 -8.89 -6.45 -10.29
N SER A 62 -9.54 -5.34 -10.71
CA SER A 62 -9.16 -4.54 -11.89
C SER A 62 -8.48 -3.22 -11.54
N GLU A 63 -8.51 -2.86 -10.26
CA GLU A 63 -7.91 -1.66 -9.70
C GLU A 63 -7.53 -1.85 -8.23
N TYR A 64 -6.55 -1.07 -7.80
CA TYR A 64 -6.13 -0.98 -6.41
C TYR A 64 -5.67 0.44 -6.11
N TYR A 65 -5.41 0.69 -4.83
CA TYR A 65 -5.15 2.00 -4.29
C TYR A 65 -3.83 1.94 -3.55
N PHE A 66 -2.92 2.88 -3.83
CA PHE A 66 -1.77 3.14 -2.97
C PHE A 66 -2.14 4.31 -2.07
N VAL A 67 -1.96 4.15 -0.77
CA VAL A 67 -2.49 5.06 0.23
C VAL A 67 -1.44 5.40 1.29
N ASP A 68 -1.25 6.68 1.59
CA ASP A 68 -0.58 7.16 2.80
C ASP A 68 -1.56 7.09 3.97
N VAL A 69 -1.31 6.16 4.87
CA VAL A 69 -2.25 5.81 5.95
C VAL A 69 -2.32 6.92 6.99
N ARG A 70 -1.20 7.58 7.30
CA ARG A 70 -1.17 8.70 8.27
C ARG A 70 -1.94 9.90 7.77
N ALA A 71 -1.82 10.22 6.49
CA ALA A 71 -2.57 11.29 5.86
C ALA A 71 -4.07 10.93 5.75
N MET A 72 -4.42 9.66 5.50
CA MET A 72 -5.82 9.18 5.57
C MET A 72 -6.43 9.24 6.97
N ALA A 73 -5.64 9.04 8.03
CA ALA A 73 -6.14 9.01 9.41
C ALA A 73 -6.55 10.40 9.95
N ARG A 74 -6.28 11.48 9.21
CA ARG A 74 -6.62 12.85 9.63
C ARG A 74 -8.14 13.02 9.72
N PRO A 75 -8.68 13.58 10.82
CA PRO A 75 -10.12 13.65 11.08
C PRO A 75 -10.88 14.62 10.17
N LYS A 76 -10.18 15.49 9.45
CA LYS A 76 -10.76 16.34 8.43
C LYS A 76 -10.18 15.94 7.09
N LEU A 77 -11.04 15.48 6.19
CA LEU A 77 -10.77 15.51 4.76
C LEU A 77 -10.70 16.98 4.36
N VAL A 78 -9.52 17.57 4.48
CA VAL A 78 -9.27 18.89 3.91
C VAL A 78 -9.04 18.63 2.44
N LEU A 79 -10.01 18.91 1.57
CA LEU A 79 -9.79 18.85 0.12
C LEU A 79 -8.99 20.10 -0.33
N THR A 80 -7.90 20.40 0.37
CA THR A 80 -6.88 21.31 -0.15
C THR A 80 -5.92 20.54 -1.04
N ALA A 81 -5.31 21.24 -1.97
CA ALA A 81 -4.37 20.62 -2.86
C ALA A 81 -3.16 20.09 -2.07
N GLY A 82 -2.81 18.81 -2.22
CA GLY A 82 -1.83 18.14 -1.34
C GLY A 82 -2.42 17.07 -0.41
N ASP A 83 -3.71 17.15 -0.08
CA ASP A 83 -4.34 16.22 0.88
C ASP A 83 -4.99 15.03 0.21
N PHE A 84 -4.43 14.56 -0.90
CA PHE A 84 -4.89 13.33 -1.51
C PHE A 84 -3.94 12.21 -1.16
N PRO A 85 -4.14 11.54 -0.01
CA PRO A 85 -3.32 10.44 0.46
C PRO A 85 -3.46 9.18 -0.39
N ALA A 86 -4.29 9.17 -1.45
CA ALA A 86 -4.54 7.98 -2.22
C ALA A 86 -4.42 8.21 -3.74
N ILE A 87 -3.74 7.30 -4.41
CA ILE A 87 -3.74 7.17 -5.87
C ILE A 87 -4.44 5.87 -6.28
N LYS A 88 -5.28 5.97 -7.30
CA LYS A 88 -5.93 4.85 -7.95
C LYS A 88 -5.05 4.30 -9.07
N LEU A 89 -4.80 3.02 -9.04
CA LEU A 89 -3.94 2.31 -9.98
C LEU A 89 -4.73 1.22 -10.68
N HIS A 90 -4.55 1.11 -11.99
CA HIS A 90 -5.11 0.03 -12.78
C HIS A 90 -4.16 -1.18 -12.75
N CYS A 91 -4.71 -2.40 -12.82
CA CYS A 91 -3.92 -3.64 -12.85
C CYS A 91 -3.06 -3.83 -14.11
N HIS A 92 -3.10 -2.89 -15.04
CA HIS A 92 -2.27 -2.86 -16.25
C HIS A 92 -1.39 -1.62 -16.31
N ILE A 93 -1.19 -0.92 -15.19
CA ILE A 93 -0.25 0.20 -15.12
C ILE A 93 1.17 -0.32 -15.35
N ASN A 94 1.93 0.37 -16.20
CA ASN A 94 3.34 0.03 -16.40
C ASN A 94 4.22 0.66 -15.30
N GLN A 95 5.41 0.08 -15.09
CA GLN A 95 6.35 0.52 -14.07
C GLN A 95 6.73 1.99 -14.15
N ARG A 96 6.93 2.52 -15.37
CA ARG A 96 7.32 3.92 -15.55
C ARG A 96 6.23 4.87 -15.07
N ASP A 97 4.98 4.59 -15.46
CA ASP A 97 3.84 5.39 -15.04
C ASP A 97 3.64 5.26 -13.54
N TYR A 98 3.70 4.06 -12.97
CA TYR A 98 3.60 3.84 -11.53
C TYR A 98 4.62 4.66 -10.73
N LEU A 99 5.92 4.55 -11.04
CA LEU A 99 6.97 5.31 -10.36
C LEU A 99 6.79 6.82 -10.54
N ARG A 100 6.37 7.26 -11.73
CA ARG A 100 6.04 8.66 -11.98
C ARG A 100 4.90 9.13 -11.08
N GLU A 101 3.83 8.36 -10.91
CA GLU A 101 2.72 8.72 -10.05
C GLU A 101 3.11 8.73 -8.56
N LEU A 102 4.03 7.86 -8.13
CA LEU A 102 4.56 7.87 -6.76
C LEU A 102 5.40 9.11 -6.45
N ASP A 103 6.27 9.51 -7.38
CA ASP A 103 7.20 10.63 -7.21
C ASP A 103 6.67 11.95 -7.81
N CYS A 104 5.41 11.99 -8.27
CA CYS A 104 4.78 13.21 -8.75
C CYS A 104 4.57 14.16 -7.57
N LEU A 105 5.40 15.21 -7.51
CA LEU A 105 5.23 16.28 -6.54
C LEU A 105 3.83 16.89 -6.68
N VAL A 106 3.13 17.02 -5.56
CA VAL A 106 1.82 17.69 -5.51
C VAL A 106 2.02 19.21 -5.57
N ASN A 107 2.51 19.71 -6.71
CA ASN A 107 3.06 21.06 -6.92
C ASN A 107 2.04 22.18 -7.18
N PHE A 108 0.74 21.92 -7.03
CA PHE A 108 -0.29 22.92 -7.38
C PHE A 108 -0.74 23.79 -6.19
N LEU A 109 -0.10 23.65 -5.01
CA LEU A 109 -0.12 24.69 -3.96
C LEU A 109 1.28 25.23 -3.71
N GLU A 110 1.34 26.54 -3.48
CA GLU A 110 2.52 27.24 -3.05
C GLU A 110 2.92 26.76 -1.63
N GLY A 111 4.15 26.23 -1.49
CA GLY A 111 4.76 25.90 -0.20
C GLY A 111 4.51 24.49 0.36
N VAL A 112 3.97 23.55 -0.42
CA VAL A 112 3.79 22.14 0.01
C VAL A 112 4.47 21.19 -0.98
N GLU A 113 5.55 20.53 -0.54
CA GLU A 113 6.20 19.43 -1.25
C GLU A 113 5.75 18.10 -0.63
N TYR A 114 4.86 17.38 -1.30
CA TYR A 114 4.46 16.04 -0.91
C TYR A 114 4.60 15.07 -2.09
N THR A 115 5.16 13.90 -1.80
CA THR A 115 5.42 12.80 -2.73
C THR A 115 5.03 11.50 -2.02
N MET A 116 4.19 10.68 -2.65
CA MET A 116 3.79 9.36 -2.11
C MET A 116 5.01 8.46 -1.86
N GLY A 117 6.05 8.61 -2.67
CA GLY A 117 7.33 7.93 -2.52
C GLY A 117 8.10 8.23 -1.21
N TYR A 118 7.63 9.14 -0.35
CA TYR A 118 8.24 9.47 0.95
C TYR A 118 7.30 9.26 2.15
N THR A 119 6.22 8.49 1.97
CA THR A 119 5.31 8.15 3.07
C THR A 119 6.00 7.30 4.14
N ASN A 120 5.72 7.57 5.42
CA ASN A 120 6.24 6.78 6.54
C ASN A 120 5.37 5.54 6.86
N GLU A 121 4.18 5.47 6.29
CA GLU A 121 3.21 4.41 6.55
C GLU A 121 2.24 4.32 5.37
N TYR A 122 2.31 3.21 4.64
CA TYR A 122 1.54 3.04 3.41
C TYR A 122 0.74 1.76 3.41
N ALA A 123 -0.36 1.79 2.64
CA ALA A 123 -1.14 0.62 2.34
C ALA A 123 -1.42 0.52 0.84
N ILE A 124 -1.39 -0.69 0.30
CA ILE A 124 -1.74 -0.98 -1.09
C ILE A 124 -2.81 -2.06 -1.10
N PHE A 125 -4.00 -1.75 -1.61
CA PHE A 125 -5.12 -2.70 -1.57
C PHE A 125 -6.19 -2.37 -2.61
N PRO A 126 -6.97 -3.37 -3.07
CA PRO A 126 -8.22 -3.19 -3.78
C PRO A 126 -9.37 -2.97 -2.78
N LEU A 127 -10.51 -2.43 -3.25
CA LEU A 127 -11.70 -2.28 -2.38
C LEU A 127 -12.28 -3.61 -1.91
N SER A 128 -11.98 -4.72 -2.61
CA SER A 128 -12.39 -6.07 -2.24
C SER A 128 -11.72 -6.56 -0.95
N MET A 129 -10.55 -6.00 -0.60
CA MET A 129 -9.68 -6.47 0.48
C MET A 129 -9.32 -7.97 0.38
N ASN A 130 -9.38 -8.57 -0.81
CA ASN A 130 -8.93 -9.95 -1.00
C ASN A 130 -7.41 -10.08 -0.86
N TRP A 131 -6.68 -8.99 -1.00
CA TRP A 131 -5.27 -8.87 -0.64
C TRP A 131 -4.99 -7.45 -0.16
N HIS A 132 -3.90 -7.26 0.55
CA HIS A 132 -3.35 -5.94 0.84
C HIS A 132 -1.87 -6.02 1.18
N ILE A 133 -1.18 -4.90 1.03
CA ILE A 133 0.18 -4.67 1.49
C ILE A 133 0.12 -3.52 2.48
N TYR A 134 0.83 -3.65 3.59
CA TYR A 134 0.93 -2.60 4.60
C TYR A 134 2.38 -2.47 5.03
N GLY A 135 2.95 -1.26 4.95
CA GLY A 135 4.34 -0.99 5.28
C GLY A 135 4.50 0.13 6.31
N LEU A 136 5.44 -0.06 7.22
CA LEU A 136 5.79 0.85 8.31
C LEU A 136 7.27 1.19 8.27
N TYR A 137 7.58 2.48 8.18
CA TYR A 137 8.96 2.97 8.26
C TYR A 137 9.61 2.69 9.61
N ASP A 138 8.86 2.80 10.71
CA ASP A 138 9.39 2.73 12.08
C ASP A 138 10.11 1.39 12.38
N ILE A 139 9.77 0.32 11.65
CA ILE A 139 10.43 -1.00 11.72
C ILE A 139 10.94 -1.49 10.36
N GLU A 140 10.94 -0.62 9.35
CA GLU A 140 11.36 -0.87 7.97
C GLU A 140 10.74 -2.13 7.32
N LEU A 141 9.53 -2.48 7.72
CA LEU A 141 8.87 -3.73 7.35
C LEU A 141 7.58 -3.47 6.57
N ALA A 142 7.33 -4.28 5.55
CA ALA A 142 6.04 -4.43 4.91
C ALA A 142 5.52 -5.86 5.00
N ARG A 143 4.20 -5.98 5.14
CA ARG A 143 3.46 -7.24 5.19
C ARG A 143 2.51 -7.33 4.01
N ILE A 144 2.59 -8.43 3.27
CA ILE A 144 1.72 -8.76 2.14
C ILE A 144 0.79 -9.89 2.57
N GLN A 145 -0.50 -9.71 2.39
CA GLN A 145 -1.54 -10.68 2.74
C GLN A 145 -2.45 -10.91 1.53
N SER A 146 -2.77 -12.17 1.22
CA SER A 146 -3.66 -12.49 0.10
C SER A 146 -4.55 -13.71 0.36
N ARG A 147 -5.78 -13.70 -0.14
CA ARG A 147 -6.68 -14.85 -0.11
C ARG A 147 -6.34 -15.86 -1.20
N ALA A 148 -5.86 -15.41 -2.35
CA ALA A 148 -5.30 -16.27 -3.38
C ALA A 148 -3.82 -16.59 -3.11
N PRO A 149 -3.27 -17.67 -3.70
CA PRO A 149 -1.84 -17.90 -3.70
C PRO A 149 -1.07 -16.73 -4.34
N PHE A 150 0.14 -16.46 -3.84
CA PHE A 150 1.01 -15.47 -4.47
C PHE A 150 1.32 -15.84 -5.93
N PRO A 151 1.39 -14.85 -6.83
CA PRO A 151 1.67 -15.11 -8.23
C PRO A 151 3.06 -15.74 -8.41
N ALA A 152 3.24 -16.50 -9.48
CA ALA A 152 4.54 -17.01 -9.88
C ALA A 152 5.49 -15.91 -10.42
N ALA A 153 4.97 -14.69 -10.62
CA ALA A 153 5.78 -13.53 -10.94
C ALA A 153 6.82 -13.30 -9.84
N PRO A 154 8.09 -13.04 -10.19
CA PRO A 154 9.11 -12.80 -9.19
C PRO A 154 8.76 -11.55 -8.37
N PHE A 155 8.90 -11.64 -7.06
CA PHE A 155 8.96 -10.46 -6.21
C PHE A 155 10.36 -9.83 -6.37
N PRO A 156 10.51 -8.49 -6.32
CA PRO A 156 11.76 -7.82 -6.71
C PRO A 156 13.00 -8.33 -5.97
N HIS A 157 12.87 -8.54 -4.67
CA HIS A 157 13.90 -9.12 -3.81
C HIS A 157 13.37 -10.31 -3.02
N GLU A 158 14.22 -10.90 -2.18
CA GLU A 158 13.83 -11.99 -1.30
C GLU A 158 12.90 -11.52 -0.18
N TYR A 159 11.94 -12.37 0.16
CA TYR A 159 11.08 -12.13 1.31
C TYR A 159 11.87 -12.23 2.62
N ILE A 160 11.54 -11.37 3.57
CA ILE A 160 12.06 -11.44 4.93
C ILE A 160 11.50 -12.70 5.61
N PRO A 161 12.34 -13.53 6.24
CA PRO A 161 11.92 -14.68 7.03
C PRO A 161 10.93 -14.30 8.14
N ALA A 162 9.96 -15.17 8.41
CA ALA A 162 8.88 -14.86 9.35
C ALA A 162 9.37 -14.65 10.80
N ASP A 163 10.41 -15.38 11.21
CA ASP A 163 11.06 -15.21 12.52
C ASP A 163 11.71 -13.84 12.68
N GLU A 164 12.41 -13.37 11.63
CA GLU A 164 13.00 -12.03 11.61
C GLU A 164 11.91 -10.94 11.57
N ALA A 165 10.88 -11.12 10.76
CA ALA A 165 9.73 -10.21 10.75
C ALA A 165 9.08 -10.11 12.13
N HIS A 166 8.83 -11.24 12.81
CA HIS A 166 8.27 -11.23 14.15
C HIS A 166 9.19 -10.55 15.18
N ARG A 167 10.52 -10.63 15.01
CA ARG A 167 11.48 -9.92 15.85
C ARG A 167 11.33 -8.41 15.69
N LEU A 168 11.22 -7.92 14.45
CA LEU A 168 11.01 -6.49 14.15
C LEU A 168 9.67 -5.98 14.68
N ILE A 169 8.59 -6.77 14.54
CA ILE A 169 7.25 -6.40 15.00
C ILE A 169 7.21 -6.16 16.51
N ARG A 170 7.95 -6.94 17.30
CA ARG A 170 8.05 -6.75 18.76
C ARG A 170 8.72 -5.43 19.16
N LEU A 171 9.35 -4.71 18.24
CA LEU A 171 9.91 -3.38 18.52
C LEU A 171 8.82 -2.29 18.56
N LEU A 172 7.59 -2.63 18.16
CA LEU A 172 6.42 -1.74 18.23
C LEU A 172 5.70 -1.80 19.60
N ASP A 173 6.03 -2.78 20.45
CA ASP A 173 5.48 -2.97 21.81
C ASP A 173 6.31 -2.20 22.86
#